data_AF-A0A5K1FIF7-F1
#
_entry.id   AF-A0A5K1FIF7-F1
#
_cell.length_a   1.000
_cell.length_b   1.000
_cell.length_c   1.000
_cell.angle_alpha   90.00
_cell.angle_beta   90.00
_cell.angle_gamma   90.00
#
_symmetry.space_group_name_H-M   'P 1'
#
loop_
_entity.id
_entity.type
_entity.pdbx_description
1 polymer ?
#
loop_
_entity_poly.entity_id
_entity_poly.type
_entity_poly.pdbx_seq_one_letter_code
_entity_poly.pdbx_strand_id
1 'polypeptide(L)'
;PEKTTGTIKEQLAAIAPALEELWKQKQERIEEFADVQSQIQKICGEISGNLHISDQMETPKVDENDLSLKKLDEFHSQLQELQKEK
;
A
#
# COMPACT_ATOMS: atom_id res chain seq x y z
N PRO A 1 26.26 20.95 5.39
CA PRO A 1 27.05 19.71 5.47
C PRO A 1 26.88 19.06 6.84
N GLU A 2 26.06 18.00 6.93
CA GLU A 2 26.00 17.17 8.13
C GLU A 2 27.36 16.52 8.33
N LYS A 3 28.11 17.02 9.30
CA LYS A 3 29.33 16.37 9.75
C LYS A 3 28.90 15.26 10.68
N THR A 4 28.86 14.02 10.19
CA THR A 4 28.65 12.83 11.02
C THR A 4 29.87 12.67 11.93
N THR A 5 29.86 13.35 13.08
CA THR A 5 30.89 13.21 14.10
C THR A 5 30.58 11.96 14.93
N GLY A 6 31.38 10.91 14.77
CA GLY A 6 31.23 9.65 15.50
C GLY A 6 31.84 8.47 14.74
N THR A 7 32.14 7.39 15.46
CA THR A 7 32.54 6.10 14.91
C THR A 7 31.46 5.51 14.01
N ILE A 8 31.84 4.57 13.13
CA ILE A 8 30.88 3.85 12.26
C ILE A 8 29.75 3.22 13.09
N LYS A 9 30.06 2.73 14.30
CA LYS A 9 29.06 2.15 15.22
C LYS A 9 28.04 3.17 15.70
N GLU A 10 28.48 4.37 16.04
CA GLU A 10 27.58 5.46 16.47
C GLU A 10 26.72 5.96 15.32
N GLN A 11 27.29 6.04 14.11
CA GLN A 11 26.52 6.41 12.90
C GLN A 11 25.46 5.34 12.57
N LEU A 12 25.79 4.05 12.71
CA LEU A 12 24.82 2.96 12.52
C LEU A 12 23.68 3.02 13.54
N ALA A 13 24.01 3.27 14.81
CA ALA A 13 23.02 3.44 15.86
C ALA A 13 22.12 4.66 15.64
N ALA A 14 22.66 5.74 15.06
CA ALA A 14 21.90 6.95 14.77
C ALA A 14 20.88 6.77 13.62
N ILE A 15 21.16 5.91 12.63
CA ILE A 15 20.24 5.67 11.51
C ILE A 15 19.20 4.57 11.79
N ALA A 16 19.43 3.69 12.77
CA ALA A 16 18.53 2.58 13.07
C ALA A 16 17.07 3.02 13.34
N PRO A 17 16.80 4.08 14.14
CA PRO A 17 15.42 4.52 14.37
C PRO A 17 14.71 4.99 13.09
N ALA A 18 15.44 5.67 12.19
CA ALA A 18 14.87 6.12 10.93
C ALA A 18 14.56 4.95 9.99
N LEU A 19 15.39 3.90 9.99
CA LEU A 19 15.15 2.70 9.22
C LEU A 19 13.94 1.91 9.73
N GLU A 20 13.79 1.78 11.05
CA GLU A 20 12.62 1.16 11.69
C GLU A 20 11.32 1.88 11.32
N GLU A 21 11.34 3.22 11.37
CA GLU A 21 10.20 4.04 10.95
C GLU A 21 9.88 3.86 9.46
N LEU A 22 10.88 3.81 8.59
CA LEU A 22 10.68 3.57 7.15
C LEU A 22 10.08 2.18 6.87
N TRP A 23 10.46 1.16 7.63
CA TRP A 23 9.82 -0.17 7.53
C TRP A 23 8.36 -0.14 7.97
N LYS A 24 8.05 0.57 9.06
CA LYS A 24 6.68 0.75 9.52
C LYS A 24 5.83 1.45 8.47
N GLN A 25 6.31 2.57 7.92
CA GLN A 25 5.63 3.30 6.86
C GLN A 25 5.44 2.46 5.59
N LYS A 26 6.43 1.64 5.23
CA LYS A 26 6.30 0.70 4.10
C LYS A 26 5.16 -0.30 4.36
N GLN A 27 5.11 -0.88 5.56
CA GLN A 27 4.08 -1.85 5.93
C GLN A 27 2.67 -1.23 5.91
N GLU A 28 2.51 -0.04 6.51
CA GLU A 28 1.26 0.72 6.47
C GLU A 28 0.82 0.99 5.03
N ARG A 29 1.76 1.36 4.14
CA ARG A 29 1.45 1.59 2.73
C ARG A 29 1.03 0.31 1.99
N ILE A 30 1.63 -0.83 2.31
CA ILE A 30 1.21 -2.12 1.74
C ILE A 30 -0.23 -2.45 2.15
N GLU A 31 -0.58 -2.24 3.42
CA GLU A 31 -1.93 -2.48 3.93
C GLU A 31 -2.96 -1.57 3.24
N GLU A 32 -2.63 -0.30 3.05
CA GLU A 32 -3.47 0.68 2.34
C GLU A 32 -3.71 0.25 0.88
N PHE A 33 -2.67 -0.18 0.16
CA PHE A 33 -2.82 -0.71 -1.19
C PHE A 33 -3.71 -1.96 -1.24
N ALA A 34 -3.50 -2.89 -0.30
CA ALA A 34 -4.27 -4.13 -0.25
C ALA A 34 -5.76 -3.86 -0.04
N ASP A 35 -6.08 -2.91 0.85
CA ASP A 35 -7.46 -2.51 1.14
C ASP A 35 -8.15 -1.92 -0.10
N VAL A 36 -7.53 -0.92 -0.75
CA VAL A 36 -8.11 -0.27 -1.94
C VAL A 36 -8.30 -1.27 -3.07
N GLN A 37 -7.31 -2.14 -3.31
CA GLN A 37 -7.42 -3.17 -4.34
C GLN A 37 -8.51 -4.19 -4.03
N SER A 38 -8.70 -4.55 -2.76
CA SER A 38 -9.76 -5.47 -2.33
C SER A 38 -11.15 -4.86 -2.58
N GLN A 39 -11.31 -3.57 -2.27
CA GLN A 39 -12.54 -2.83 -2.55
C GLN A 39 -12.85 -2.77 -4.06
N ILE A 40 -11.85 -2.49 -4.90
CA ILE A 40 -11.99 -2.49 -6.37
C ILE A 40 -12.46 -3.87 -6.86
N GLN A 41 -11.77 -4.91 -6.42
CA GLN A 41 -12.06 -6.29 -6.78
C GLN A 41 -13.48 -6.70 -6.40
N LYS A 42 -13.91 -6.35 -5.19
CA LYS A 42 -15.27 -6.58 -4.70
C LYS A 42 -16.33 -5.92 -5.58
N ILE A 43 -16.17 -4.62 -5.86
CA ILE A 43 -17.14 -3.87 -6.68
C ILE A 43 -17.20 -4.43 -8.10
N CYS A 44 -16.06 -4.76 -8.70
CA CYS A 44 -16.01 -5.41 -10.01
C CYS A 44 -16.77 -6.75 -10.02
N GLY A 45 -16.65 -7.55 -8.96
CA GLY A 45 -17.39 -8.81 -8.79
C GLY A 45 -18.90 -8.58 -8.67
N GLU A 46 -19.32 -7.57 -7.89
CA GLU A 46 -20.72 -7.16 -7.74
C GLU A 46 -21.33 -6.71 -9.08
N ILE A 47 -20.64 -5.83 -9.82
CA ILE A 47 -21.07 -5.33 -11.14
C ILE A 47 -21.20 -6.47 -12.15
N SER A 48 -20.27 -7.43 -12.12
CA SER A 48 -20.27 -8.60 -13.02
C SER A 48 -21.36 -9.63 -12.66
N GLY A 49 -22.13 -9.42 -11.59
CA GLY A 49 -23.13 -10.35 -11.10
C GLY A 49 -22.55 -11.61 -10.45
N ASN A 50 -21.25 -11.63 -10.16
CA ASN A 50 -20.55 -12.79 -9.62
C ASN A 50 -20.35 -12.65 -8.10
N LEU A 51 -21.47 -12.63 -7.36
CA LEU A 51 -21.47 -12.46 -5.89
C LEU A 51 -20.68 -13.56 -5.16
N HIS A 52 -20.59 -14.77 -5.72
CA HIS A 52 -19.89 -15.90 -5.09
C HIS A 52 -18.37 -15.71 -5.02
N ILE A 53 -17.80 -14.80 -5.83
CA ILE A 53 -16.37 -14.45 -5.76
C ILE A 53 -16.10 -13.41 -4.65
N SER A 54 -17.08 -12.55 -4.32
CA SER A 54 -16.87 -11.48 -3.34
C SER A 54 -16.54 -11.99 -1.93
N ASP A 55 -17.07 -13.14 -1.51
CA ASP A 55 -16.83 -13.71 -0.18
C ASP A 55 -15.59 -14.64 -0.12
N GLN A 56 -15.04 -15.03 -1.28
CA GLN A 56 -13.86 -15.90 -1.38
C GLN A 56 -12.62 -15.16 -1.91
N MET A 57 -12.67 -13.84 -2.01
CA MET A 57 -11.59 -13.05 -2.59
C MET A 57 -10.41 -13.02 -1.63
N GLU A 58 -9.38 -13.78 -1.98
CA GLU A 58 -8.08 -13.76 -1.31
C GLU A 58 -7.51 -12.33 -1.35
N THR A 59 -6.80 -11.93 -0.30
CA THR A 59 -6.20 -10.59 -0.22
C THR A 59 -5.35 -10.33 -1.47
N PRO A 60 -5.60 -9.22 -2.20
CA PRO A 60 -4.89 -8.95 -3.44
C PRO A 60 -3.39 -8.87 -3.19
N LYS A 61 -2.61 -9.48 -4.08
CA LYS A 61 -1.15 -9.40 -4.04
C LYS A 61 -0.73 -7.98 -4.43
N VAL A 62 -0.29 -7.20 -3.45
CA VAL A 62 0.24 -5.85 -3.66
C VAL A 62 1.58 -5.92 -4.39
N ASP A 63 1.77 -5.04 -5.38
CA ASP A 63 3.06 -4.86 -6.03
C ASP A 63 3.96 -3.96 -5.18
N GLU A 64 4.82 -4.57 -4.37
CA GLU A 64 5.76 -3.84 -3.53
C GLU A 64 6.87 -3.10 -4.30
N ASN A 65 6.98 -3.28 -5.63
CA ASN A 65 7.92 -2.52 -6.45
C ASN A 65 7.47 -1.06 -6.66
N ASP A 66 6.17 -0.77 -6.53
CA ASP A 66 5.62 0.58 -6.69
C ASP A 66 4.57 0.88 -5.60
N LEU A 67 5.07 1.31 -4.43
CA LEU A 67 4.26 1.82 -3.31
C LEU A 67 4.14 3.37 -3.33
N SER A 68 4.29 3.98 -4.51
CA SER A 68 4.24 5.43 -4.63
C SER A 68 2.83 5.97 -4.37
N LEU A 69 2.74 7.19 -3.84
CA LEU A 69 1.47 7.89 -3.64
C LEU A 69 0.71 8.07 -4.96
N LYS A 70 1.44 8.32 -6.06
CA LYS A 70 0.83 8.44 -7.39
C LYS A 70 0.09 7.15 -7.77
N LYS A 71 0.70 5.99 -7.55
CA LYS A 71 0.09 4.69 -7.85
C LYS A 71 -1.14 4.44 -6.97
N LEU A 72 -1.07 4.83 -5.70
CA LEU A 72 -2.19 4.73 -4.77
C LEU A 72 -3.37 5.64 -5.21
N ASP A 73 -3.10 6.88 -5.60
CA ASP A 73 -4.10 7.82 -6.10
C ASP A 73 -4.78 7.32 -7.39
N GLU A 74 -4.04 6.63 -8.27
CA GLU A 74 -4.61 5.97 -9.44
C GLU A 74 -5.64 4.90 -9.04
N PHE A 75 -5.34 4.07 -8.04
CA PHE A 75 -6.29 3.08 -7.51
C PHE A 75 -7.49 3.73 -6.82
N HIS A 76 -7.30 4.80 -6.05
CA HIS A 76 -8.41 5.55 -5.46
C HIS A 76 -9.32 6.16 -6.53
N SER A 77 -8.75 6.69 -7.61
CA SER A 77 -9.50 7.25 -8.72
C SER A 77 -10.33 6.17 -9.41
N GLN A 78 -9.74 5.00 -9.67
CA GLN A 78 -10.44 3.83 -10.22
C GLN A 78 -11.58 3.38 -9.30
N LEU A 79 -11.33 3.27 -7.99
CA LEU A 79 -12.34 2.90 -7.01
C LEU A 79 -13.52 3.88 -7.03
N GLN A 80 -13.24 5.18 -7.09
CA GLN A 80 -14.27 6.22 -7.14
C GLN A 80 -15.11 6.15 -8.43
N GLU A 81 -14.50 5.81 -9.57
CA GLU A 81 -15.24 5.60 -10.82
C GLU A 81 -16.17 4.39 -10.72
N LEU A 82 -15.66 3.24 -10.25
CA LEU A 82 -16.45 2.02 -10.08
C LEU A 82 -17.63 2.21 -9.10
N GLN A 83 -17.43 2.97 -8.03
CA GLN A 83 -18.50 3.29 -7.08
C GLN A 83 -19.64 4.13 -7.69
N LYS A 84 -19.39 4.86 -8.79
CA LYS A 84 -20.44 5.60 -9.52
C LYS A 84 -21.20 4.72 -10.50
N GLU A 85 -20.60 3.63 -10.96
CA GLU A 85 -21.18 2.71 -11.95
C GLU A 85 -22.02 1.58 -11.33
N LYS A 86 -21.75 1.25 -10.06
CA LYS A 86 -22.56 0.32 -9.25
C LYS A 86 -23.98 0.85 -9.00
#